data_AF-A0A533YBP5-F1
#
_entry.id   AF-A0A533YBP5-F1
#
_cell.length_a   1.000
_cell.length_b   1.000
_cell.length_c   1.000
_cell.angle_alpha   90.00
_cell.angle_beta   90.00
_cell.angle_gamma   90.00
#
_symmetry.space_group_name_H-M   'P 1'
#
loop_
_entity.id
_entity.type
_entity.pdbx_description
1 polymer ?
#
loop_
_entity_poly.entity_id
_entity_poly.type
_entity_poly.pdbx_seq_one_letter_code
_entity_poly.pdbx_strand_id
1 'polypeptide(L)'
;MKYVILHGAGMADVPREDLGGKTPLQAAATPYMDAVAHKGELGLATILADGHAAGSDVTQLAILGYDPRKFYQGPAPFEAAGLGVTVGEHDVVFRCSMVTLRANAAQGKGGQQPEIKKLGPHVVMEDATAGGIETEEARELIDAVNEQLGSETIQFYPGPRHRHLMVWVGGKSRATCVNPHDIVGRSINEHLPTGDGSDILRKLMEASLIILRDHPVNDQRREAGQKPAHCLWLWGQGRAPRLPNLAERHQITGTIVSTSDLHRGIALCAGLEAVDPASLTDSDGTDFLSHGVTALGELAKKDLVYVHAEVPPQVALGTDSKARLKVLEEFDQKVVGPILDGLHKLGAYRLLLICDHAAAAGIRPGVGQQAVYTLYEGASQKEKAGKRGFSEVDAEAIQAGAREATKLIARLLPRG
;
A
#
# COMPACT_ATOMS: atom_id res chain seq x y z
N MET A 1 0.52 29.89 -2.26
CA MET A 1 0.39 29.11 -1.01
C MET A 1 0.80 27.69 -1.31
N LYS A 2 1.49 26.99 -0.41
CA LYS A 2 1.89 25.58 -0.61
C LYS A 2 1.01 24.63 0.21
N TYR A 3 0.79 23.44 -0.30
CA TYR A 3 -0.02 22.40 0.34
C TYR A 3 0.82 21.13 0.50
N VAL A 4 0.75 20.50 1.66
CA VAL A 4 1.46 19.26 1.93
C VAL A 4 0.53 18.24 2.56
N ILE A 5 0.58 17.01 2.08
CA ILE A 5 -0.01 15.86 2.75
C ILE A 5 1.16 14.96 3.18
N LEU A 6 1.28 14.69 4.47
CA LEU A 6 2.21 13.70 5.02
C LEU A 6 1.38 12.51 5.49
N HIS A 7 1.53 11.37 4.84
CA HIS A 7 0.82 10.14 5.17
C HIS A 7 1.80 9.10 5.72
N GLY A 8 1.75 8.89 7.03
CA GLY A 8 2.47 7.85 7.74
C GLY A 8 1.67 6.55 7.78
N ALA A 9 1.83 5.72 6.75
CA ALA A 9 1.04 4.50 6.59
C ALA A 9 1.46 3.43 7.60
N GLY A 10 0.49 2.94 8.38
CA GLY A 10 0.70 1.93 9.41
C GLY A 10 1.43 2.40 10.67
N MET A 11 1.58 3.71 10.87
CA MET A 11 2.24 4.29 12.04
C MET A 11 1.34 4.40 13.26
N ALA A 12 0.02 4.50 13.07
CA ALA A 12 -0.92 4.40 14.18
C ALA A 12 -1.06 2.94 14.63
N ASP A 13 -1.32 2.74 15.92
CA ASP A 13 -1.46 1.41 16.53
C ASP A 13 -2.25 1.45 17.83
N VAL A 14 -2.49 0.27 18.38
CA VAL A 14 -3.13 0.10 19.69
C VAL A 14 -2.12 0.18 20.83
N PRO A 15 -2.58 0.43 22.08
CA PRO A 15 -1.73 0.35 23.25
C PRO A 15 -1.04 -1.00 23.41
N ARG A 16 0.24 -0.99 23.80
CA ARG A 16 1.05 -2.20 23.99
C ARG A 16 1.57 -2.33 25.41
N GLU A 17 1.54 -3.54 25.96
CA GLU A 17 2.01 -3.82 27.33
C GLU A 17 3.49 -3.51 27.51
N ASP A 18 4.32 -3.84 26.53
CA ASP A 18 5.77 -3.61 26.55
C ASP A 18 6.15 -2.12 26.42
N LEU A 19 5.18 -1.26 26.08
CA LEU A 19 5.28 0.20 26.10
C LEU A 19 4.61 0.83 27.33
N GLY A 20 4.28 0.02 28.35
CA GLY A 20 3.61 0.48 29.56
C GLY A 20 2.17 0.93 29.31
N GLY A 21 1.48 0.29 28.37
CA GLY A 21 0.10 0.62 28.01
C GLY A 21 -0.04 1.86 27.12
N LYS A 22 1.03 2.30 26.48
CA LYS A 22 1.02 3.39 25.49
C LYS A 22 0.94 2.84 24.08
N THR A 23 0.40 3.63 23.15
CA THR A 23 0.58 3.38 21.72
C THR A 23 2.03 3.72 21.31
N PRO A 24 2.54 3.18 20.19
CA PRO A 24 3.81 3.58 19.61
C PRO A 24 3.92 5.08 19.34
N LEU A 25 2.87 5.73 18.84
CA LEU A 25 2.86 7.20 18.63
C LEU A 25 2.98 7.97 19.95
N GLN A 26 2.38 7.48 21.05
CA GLN A 26 2.56 8.09 22.38
C GLN A 26 3.94 7.87 22.99
N ALA A 27 4.62 6.78 22.61
CA ALA A 27 5.89 6.38 23.20
C ALA A 27 7.11 6.93 22.44
N ALA A 28 6.99 7.15 21.14
CA ALA A 28 8.05 7.63 20.27
C ALA A 28 8.37 9.12 20.51
N ALA A 29 9.64 9.51 20.39
CA ALA A 29 10.05 10.90 20.44
C ALA A 29 9.74 11.60 19.10
N THR A 30 8.56 12.23 18.99
CA THR A 30 8.07 12.88 17.75
C THR A 30 7.83 14.39 17.88
N PRO A 31 8.87 15.19 18.23
CA PRO A 31 8.72 16.61 18.51
C PRO A 31 8.11 17.45 17.38
N TYR A 32 8.32 17.08 16.11
CA TYR A 32 7.78 17.86 14.99
C TYR A 32 6.28 17.58 14.76
N MET A 33 5.88 16.30 14.81
CA MET A 33 4.48 15.88 14.78
C MET A 33 3.71 16.46 15.97
N ASP A 34 4.28 16.41 17.17
CA ASP A 34 3.72 17.04 18.37
C ASP A 34 3.55 18.55 18.20
N ALA A 35 4.56 19.23 17.62
CA ALA A 35 4.50 20.67 17.41
C ALA A 35 3.37 21.09 16.47
N VAL A 36 3.12 20.33 15.39
CA VAL A 36 1.99 20.60 14.48
C VAL A 36 0.65 20.21 15.08
N ALA A 37 0.57 19.13 15.87
CA ALA A 37 -0.67 18.75 16.59
C ALA A 37 -1.06 19.79 17.67
N HIS A 38 -0.06 20.37 18.33
CA HIS A 38 -0.26 21.36 19.38
C HIS A 38 -0.75 22.71 18.83
N LYS A 39 -0.29 23.10 17.63
CA LYS A 39 -0.67 24.39 16.98
C LYS A 39 -1.78 24.25 15.95
N GLY A 40 -2.00 23.03 15.45
CA GLY A 40 -2.99 22.70 14.44
C GLY A 40 -4.32 22.21 15.03
N GLU A 41 -5.22 21.84 14.14
CA GLU A 41 -6.38 21.03 14.52
C GLU A 41 -5.96 19.57 14.55
N LEU A 42 -6.11 18.90 15.69
CA LEU A 42 -5.89 17.45 15.85
C LEU A 42 -7.27 16.76 15.88
N GLY A 43 -7.36 15.53 15.38
CA GLY A 43 -8.55 14.71 15.55
C GLY A 43 -8.44 13.34 14.87
N LEU A 44 -9.55 12.63 14.85
CA LEU A 44 -9.68 11.34 14.16
C LEU A 44 -10.36 11.49 12.80
N ALA A 45 -9.86 10.74 11.83
CA ALA A 45 -10.43 10.60 10.50
C ALA A 45 -10.95 9.18 10.31
N THR A 46 -12.21 9.02 9.92
CA THR A 46 -12.83 7.75 9.56
C THR A 46 -12.72 7.54 8.05
N ILE A 47 -12.23 6.36 7.68
CA ILE A 47 -12.17 5.88 6.31
C ILE A 47 -13.33 4.90 6.12
N LEU A 48 -14.31 5.31 5.31
CA LEU A 48 -15.48 4.49 4.98
C LEU A 48 -15.18 3.66 3.74
N ALA A 49 -15.19 2.35 3.91
CA ALA A 49 -14.81 1.39 2.87
C ALA A 49 -15.92 0.39 2.51
N ASP A 50 -17.09 0.46 3.16
CA ASP A 50 -18.26 -0.46 3.07
C ASP A 50 -17.99 -1.74 2.23
N GLY A 51 -17.54 -2.81 2.89
CA GLY A 51 -17.33 -4.12 2.27
C GLY A 51 -15.99 -4.34 1.56
N HIS A 52 -15.16 -3.31 1.40
CA HIS A 52 -13.77 -3.48 0.96
C HIS A 52 -12.84 -3.72 2.16
N ALA A 53 -11.83 -4.56 1.97
CA ALA A 53 -10.71 -4.59 2.90
C ALA A 53 -10.10 -3.19 2.94
N ALA A 54 -10.10 -2.54 4.10
CA ALA A 54 -9.55 -1.20 4.27
C ALA A 54 -8.02 -1.27 4.24
N GLY A 55 -7.50 -1.38 3.02
CA GLY A 55 -6.09 -1.28 2.69
C GLY A 55 -5.65 0.18 2.54
N SER A 56 -4.34 0.37 2.44
CA SER A 56 -3.72 1.70 2.27
C SER A 56 -4.17 2.44 1.01
N ASP A 57 -4.58 1.71 -0.03
CA ASP A 57 -5.20 2.23 -1.25
C ASP A 57 -6.53 2.94 -1.00
N VAL A 58 -7.41 2.30 -0.22
CA VAL A 58 -8.70 2.88 0.19
C VAL A 58 -8.46 4.14 1.03
N THR A 59 -7.46 4.12 1.92
CA THR A 59 -7.08 5.29 2.72
C THR A 59 -6.63 6.45 1.85
N GLN A 60 -5.71 6.24 0.91
CA GLN A 60 -5.21 7.32 0.05
C GLN A 60 -6.32 7.93 -0.82
N LEU A 61 -7.19 7.10 -1.40
CA LEU A 61 -8.35 7.60 -2.15
C LEU A 61 -9.22 8.51 -1.28
N ALA A 62 -9.49 8.08 -0.05
CA ALA A 62 -10.26 8.87 0.90
C ALA A 62 -9.53 10.17 1.28
N ILE A 63 -8.22 10.15 1.53
CA ILE A 63 -7.42 11.36 1.82
C ILE A 63 -7.49 12.37 0.66
N LEU A 64 -7.46 11.89 -0.58
CA LEU A 64 -7.57 12.72 -1.79
C LEU A 64 -9.01 13.17 -2.09
N GLY A 65 -10.00 12.77 -1.28
CA GLY A 65 -11.38 13.20 -1.39
C GLY A 65 -12.27 12.35 -2.30
N TYR A 66 -11.80 11.18 -2.71
CA TYR A 66 -12.59 10.21 -3.47
C TYR A 66 -13.27 9.23 -2.53
N ASP A 67 -14.59 9.07 -2.68
CA ASP A 67 -15.33 8.04 -1.95
C ASP A 67 -14.94 6.64 -2.47
N PRO A 68 -14.29 5.78 -1.66
CA PRO A 68 -13.86 4.47 -2.11
C PRO A 68 -15.02 3.60 -2.60
N ARG A 69 -16.23 3.77 -2.04
CA ARG A 69 -17.42 2.98 -2.43
C ARG A 69 -17.84 3.23 -3.87
N LYS A 70 -17.45 4.38 -4.43
CA LYS A 70 -17.76 4.78 -5.81
C LYS A 70 -16.61 4.53 -6.76
N PHE A 71 -15.38 4.77 -6.30
CA PHE A 71 -14.22 4.88 -7.19
C PHE A 71 -13.23 3.73 -7.08
N TYR A 72 -13.29 2.94 -6.00
CA TYR A 72 -12.40 1.80 -5.83
C TYR A 72 -12.85 0.65 -6.74
N GLN A 73 -11.93 0.19 -7.59
CA GLN A 73 -12.16 -0.93 -8.50
C GLN A 73 -11.32 -2.16 -8.12
N GLY A 74 -10.54 -2.09 -7.04
CA GLY A 74 -9.48 -3.03 -6.71
C GLY A 74 -8.08 -2.39 -6.82
N PRO A 75 -7.05 -3.02 -6.25
CA PRO A 75 -5.70 -2.45 -6.22
C PRO A 75 -4.94 -2.56 -7.55
N ALA A 76 -5.18 -3.61 -8.34
CA ALA A 76 -4.37 -3.90 -9.53
C ALA A 76 -4.40 -2.80 -10.61
N PRO A 77 -5.55 -2.14 -10.91
CA PRO A 77 -5.58 -1.04 -11.87
C PRO A 77 -4.77 0.18 -11.43
N PHE A 78 -4.69 0.44 -10.12
CA PHE A 78 -3.86 1.52 -9.60
C PHE A 78 -2.38 1.16 -9.73
N GLU A 79 -1.98 -0.06 -9.34
CA GLU A 79 -0.60 -0.51 -9.56
C GLU A 79 -0.18 -0.49 -11.04
N ALA A 80 -1.11 -0.83 -11.95
CA ALA A 80 -0.86 -0.72 -13.39
C ALA A 80 -0.49 0.71 -13.79
N ALA A 81 -1.24 1.71 -13.30
CA ALA A 81 -0.93 3.11 -13.53
C ALA A 81 0.45 3.50 -12.94
N GLY A 82 0.79 3.00 -11.75
CA GLY A 82 2.10 3.20 -11.12
C GLY A 82 3.27 2.65 -11.94
N LEU A 83 3.09 1.47 -12.53
CA LEU A 83 4.08 0.82 -13.40
C LEU A 83 4.09 1.37 -14.84
N GLY A 84 3.23 2.33 -15.16
CA GLY A 84 3.11 2.87 -16.53
C GLY A 84 2.47 1.89 -17.52
N VAL A 85 1.77 0.86 -17.03
CA VAL A 85 1.04 -0.10 -17.85
C VAL A 85 -0.23 0.56 -18.37
N THR A 86 -0.40 0.57 -19.69
CA THR A 86 -1.61 1.11 -20.33
C THR A 86 -2.73 0.09 -20.22
N VAL A 87 -3.89 0.53 -19.71
CA VAL A 87 -5.07 -0.31 -19.49
C VAL A 87 -6.26 0.32 -20.21
N GLY A 88 -6.89 -0.43 -21.11
CA GLY A 88 -8.08 0.01 -21.81
C GLY A 88 -9.32 0.09 -20.91
N GLU A 89 -10.34 0.83 -21.36
CA GLU A 89 -11.59 1.06 -20.62
C GLU A 89 -12.35 -0.23 -20.24
N HIS A 90 -12.18 -1.28 -21.05
CA HIS A 90 -12.84 -2.57 -20.90
C HIS A 90 -11.94 -3.68 -20.35
N ASP A 91 -10.67 -3.37 -20.12
CA ASP A 91 -9.69 -4.33 -19.67
C ASP A 91 -9.80 -4.54 -18.17
N VAL A 92 -9.41 -5.73 -17.74
CA VAL A 92 -9.35 -6.08 -16.32
C VAL A 92 -7.92 -6.40 -15.96
N VAL A 93 -7.40 -5.68 -14.98
CA VAL A 93 -6.07 -5.94 -14.42
C VAL A 93 -6.22 -6.81 -13.19
N PHE A 94 -5.35 -7.79 -13.03
CA PHE A 94 -5.20 -8.62 -11.84
C PHE A 94 -3.81 -8.39 -11.26
N ARG A 95 -3.70 -8.35 -9.93
CA ARG A 95 -2.44 -8.63 -9.27
C ARG A 95 -2.09 -10.08 -9.54
N CYS A 96 -0.82 -10.31 -9.85
CA CYS A 96 -0.25 -11.59 -10.16
C CYS A 96 0.91 -11.81 -9.18
N SER A 97 0.62 -12.50 -8.08
CA SER A 97 1.62 -12.75 -7.03
C SER A 97 2.34 -14.07 -7.28
N MET A 98 3.67 -14.08 -7.19
CA MET A 98 4.43 -15.31 -7.12
C MET A 98 4.34 -15.93 -5.72
N VAL A 99 3.90 -17.19 -5.67
CA VAL A 99 3.67 -17.88 -4.40
C VAL A 99 4.41 -19.22 -4.34
N THR A 100 4.67 -19.67 -3.11
CA THR A 100 5.12 -21.03 -2.82
C THR A 100 3.92 -21.83 -2.31
N LEU A 101 3.60 -22.92 -2.99
CA LEU A 101 2.62 -23.89 -2.56
C LEU A 101 3.31 -25.15 -2.04
N ARG A 102 2.67 -25.84 -1.11
CA ARG A 102 3.11 -27.16 -0.63
C ARG A 102 1.99 -28.16 -0.70
N ALA A 103 2.32 -29.42 -0.95
CA ALA A 103 1.37 -30.49 -0.81
C ALA A 103 0.97 -30.67 0.67
N ASN A 104 -0.32 -30.92 0.91
CA ASN A 104 -0.85 -31.26 2.21
C ASN A 104 -0.53 -32.73 2.49
N ALA A 105 0.59 -32.99 3.18
CA ALA A 105 1.00 -34.34 3.52
C ALA A 105 0.08 -34.92 4.61
N ALA A 106 -0.88 -35.77 4.22
CA ALA A 106 -1.33 -36.82 5.13
C ALA A 106 -0.17 -37.83 5.25
N GLN A 107 0.60 -37.73 6.35
CA GLN A 107 1.60 -38.71 6.83
C GLN A 107 2.32 -39.54 5.74
N GLY A 108 3.38 -38.99 5.15
CA GLY A 108 4.37 -39.76 4.39
C GLY A 108 5.71 -39.79 5.14
N LYS A 109 6.21 -40.99 5.46
CA LYS A 109 7.57 -41.17 6.01
C LYS A 109 8.59 -41.01 4.89
N GLY A 110 9.19 -39.83 4.77
CA GLY A 110 10.32 -39.57 3.86
C GLY A 110 10.41 -38.09 3.54
N GLY A 111 11.55 -37.47 3.83
CA GLY A 111 11.76 -36.01 3.81
C GLY A 111 11.73 -35.30 2.45
N GLN A 112 11.03 -35.83 1.44
CA GLN A 112 10.77 -35.14 0.17
C GLN A 112 9.30 -34.71 0.09
N GLN A 113 9.06 -33.44 -0.20
CA GLN A 113 7.69 -32.93 -0.37
C GLN A 113 7.03 -33.59 -1.60
N PRO A 114 5.76 -34.05 -1.49
CA PRO A 114 5.04 -34.59 -2.63
C PRO A 114 4.90 -33.56 -3.76
N GLU A 115 5.10 -34.00 -5.00
CA GLU A 115 4.94 -33.17 -6.18
C GLU A 115 3.48 -32.71 -6.36
N ILE A 116 3.27 -31.41 -6.57
CA ILE A 116 1.95 -30.85 -6.87
C ILE A 116 1.70 -30.95 -8.37
N LYS A 117 0.77 -31.82 -8.77
CA LYS A 117 0.37 -32.00 -10.18
C LYS A 117 -0.83 -31.15 -10.58
N LYS A 118 -1.66 -30.74 -9.62
CA LYS A 118 -2.86 -29.95 -9.85
C LYS A 118 -3.20 -29.11 -8.63
N LEU A 119 -3.77 -27.93 -8.85
CA LEU A 119 -4.32 -27.12 -7.76
C LEU A 119 -5.60 -27.79 -7.18
N GLY A 120 -5.75 -27.77 -5.86
CA GLY A 120 -6.91 -28.38 -5.22
C GLY A 120 -6.78 -28.57 -3.70
N PRO A 121 -7.60 -29.46 -3.08
CA PRO A 121 -7.68 -29.62 -1.62
C PRO A 121 -6.41 -30.15 -0.96
N HIS A 122 -5.56 -30.82 -1.75
CA HIS A 122 -4.28 -31.36 -1.30
C HIS A 122 -3.14 -30.33 -1.37
N VAL A 123 -3.45 -29.03 -1.57
CA VAL A 123 -2.45 -27.97 -1.69
C VAL A 123 -2.70 -26.88 -0.66
N VAL A 124 -1.62 -26.40 -0.05
CA VAL A 124 -1.60 -25.36 0.98
C VAL A 124 -0.74 -24.19 0.50
N MET A 125 -1.17 -22.96 0.77
CA MET A 125 -0.35 -21.77 0.57
C MET A 125 0.77 -21.77 1.61
N GLU A 126 2.02 -22.01 1.20
CA GLU A 126 3.16 -22.00 2.11
C GLU A 126 3.73 -20.59 2.31
N ASP A 127 3.79 -19.82 1.23
CA ASP A 127 4.33 -18.46 1.25
C ASP A 127 3.71 -17.59 0.15
N ALA A 128 3.17 -16.44 0.54
CA ALA A 128 2.55 -15.50 -0.40
C ALA A 128 3.56 -14.61 -1.15
N THR A 129 4.85 -14.71 -0.83
CA THR A 129 5.93 -13.85 -1.36
C THR A 129 7.05 -14.63 -2.04
N ALA A 130 6.88 -15.95 -2.16
CA ALA A 130 7.90 -16.89 -2.60
C ALA A 130 9.23 -16.76 -1.83
N GLY A 131 9.16 -16.51 -0.52
CA GLY A 131 10.33 -16.29 0.33
C GLY A 131 11.06 -14.97 0.03
N GLY A 132 10.34 -13.96 -0.48
CA GLY A 132 10.92 -12.66 -0.80
C GLY A 132 11.84 -12.69 -2.01
N ILE A 133 11.45 -13.41 -3.09
CA ILE A 133 12.18 -13.48 -4.36
C ILE A 133 12.65 -12.10 -4.85
N GLU A 134 13.88 -12.04 -5.38
CA GLU A 134 14.43 -10.81 -5.90
C GLU A 134 13.83 -10.43 -7.26
N THR A 135 13.80 -9.13 -7.56
CA THR A 135 13.12 -8.61 -8.75
C THR A 135 13.66 -9.18 -10.06
N GLU A 136 14.97 -9.39 -10.16
CA GLU A 136 15.59 -9.92 -11.39
C GLU A 136 15.23 -11.41 -11.61
N GLU A 137 15.30 -12.23 -10.55
CA GLU A 137 14.86 -13.63 -10.61
C GLU A 137 13.37 -13.74 -10.99
N ALA A 138 12.54 -12.87 -10.40
CA ALA A 138 11.11 -12.85 -10.67
C ALA A 138 10.80 -12.38 -12.09
N ARG A 139 11.60 -11.46 -12.66
CA ARG A 139 11.45 -11.02 -14.05
C ARG A 139 11.65 -12.18 -15.01
N GLU A 140 12.71 -12.97 -14.84
CA GLU A 140 12.98 -14.15 -15.68
C GLU A 140 11.78 -15.14 -15.66
N LEU A 141 11.20 -15.37 -14.49
CA LEU A 141 10.04 -16.25 -14.33
C LEU A 141 8.77 -15.69 -15.00
N ILE A 142 8.52 -14.37 -14.92
CA ILE A 142 7.39 -13.73 -15.61
C ILE A 142 7.58 -13.76 -17.12
N ASP A 143 8.80 -13.56 -17.61
CA ASP A 143 9.09 -13.60 -19.04
C ASP A 143 8.82 -15.01 -19.60
N ALA A 144 9.24 -16.07 -18.90
CA ALA A 144 8.92 -17.46 -19.27
C ALA A 144 7.40 -17.74 -19.27
N VAL A 145 6.65 -17.12 -18.37
CA VAL A 145 5.18 -17.22 -18.37
C VAL A 145 4.57 -16.44 -19.54
N ASN A 146 5.06 -15.25 -19.85
CA ASN A 146 4.62 -14.46 -20.99
C ASN A 146 4.87 -15.17 -22.33
N GLU A 147 6.01 -15.84 -22.48
CA GLU A 147 6.33 -16.60 -23.69
C GLU A 147 5.32 -17.73 -23.96
N GLN A 148 4.78 -18.35 -22.92
CA GLN A 148 3.91 -19.53 -23.04
C GLN A 148 2.41 -19.21 -22.89
N LEU A 149 2.05 -18.25 -22.04
CA LEU A 149 0.66 -17.90 -21.70
C LEU A 149 0.25 -16.51 -22.21
N GLY A 150 1.22 -15.68 -22.64
CA GLY A 150 0.96 -14.38 -23.22
C GLY A 150 0.26 -14.48 -24.58
N SER A 151 -0.63 -13.53 -24.85
CA SER A 151 -1.39 -13.42 -26.09
C SER A 151 -1.89 -11.99 -26.28
N GLU A 152 -2.53 -11.70 -27.42
CA GLU A 152 -3.18 -10.40 -27.66
C GLU A 152 -4.24 -10.05 -26.60
N THR A 153 -4.75 -11.04 -25.87
CA THR A 153 -5.81 -10.86 -24.85
C THR A 153 -5.32 -10.97 -23.41
N ILE A 154 -4.15 -11.57 -23.16
CA ILE A 154 -3.61 -11.80 -21.82
C ILE A 154 -2.13 -11.44 -21.86
N GLN A 155 -1.72 -10.48 -21.04
CA GLN A 155 -0.33 -10.07 -20.93
C GLN A 155 0.08 -9.96 -19.46
N PHE A 156 1.26 -10.45 -19.11
CA PHE A 156 1.83 -10.31 -17.77
C PHE A 156 2.88 -9.19 -17.77
N TYR A 157 2.94 -8.43 -16.68
CA TYR A 157 3.86 -7.30 -16.53
C TYR A 157 4.70 -7.48 -15.26
N PRO A 158 6.04 -7.56 -15.37
CA PRO A 158 6.89 -7.75 -14.21
C PRO A 158 6.91 -6.47 -13.36
N GLY A 159 6.42 -6.58 -12.12
CA GLY A 159 6.67 -5.60 -11.07
C GLY A 159 7.78 -6.04 -10.08
N PRO A 160 7.95 -5.33 -8.97
CA PRO A 160 9.01 -5.59 -8.00
C PRO A 160 8.78 -6.87 -7.19
N ARG A 161 9.85 -7.65 -7.00
CA ARG A 161 9.87 -8.89 -6.20
C ARG A 161 8.76 -9.85 -6.65
N HIS A 162 7.87 -10.27 -5.76
CA HIS A 162 6.79 -11.22 -6.05
C HIS A 162 5.51 -10.57 -6.60
N ARG A 163 5.47 -9.25 -6.81
CA ARG A 163 4.25 -8.49 -7.16
C ARG A 163 4.28 -8.11 -8.62
N HIS A 164 3.48 -8.79 -9.43
CA HIS A 164 3.36 -8.54 -10.87
C HIS A 164 1.91 -8.24 -11.23
N LEU A 165 1.65 -7.94 -12.50
CA LEU A 165 0.31 -7.71 -13.00
C LEU A 165 -0.01 -8.64 -14.17
N MET A 166 -1.30 -8.91 -14.35
CA MET A 166 -1.84 -9.50 -15.56
C MET A 166 -2.94 -8.59 -16.10
N VAL A 167 -2.84 -8.17 -17.37
CA VAL A 167 -3.90 -7.46 -18.07
C VAL A 167 -4.67 -8.46 -18.92
N TRP A 168 -5.99 -8.48 -18.75
CA TRP A 168 -6.93 -9.26 -19.55
C TRP A 168 -7.81 -8.32 -20.38
N VAL A 169 -7.52 -8.23 -21.68
CA VAL A 169 -8.23 -7.38 -22.63
C VAL A 169 -9.68 -7.84 -22.76
N GLY A 170 -10.62 -6.92 -22.51
CA GLY A 170 -12.05 -7.26 -22.49
C GLY A 170 -12.45 -8.30 -21.42
N GLY A 171 -11.63 -8.47 -20.38
CA GLY A 171 -11.80 -9.49 -19.34
C GLY A 171 -13.05 -9.32 -18.46
N LYS A 172 -13.23 -10.28 -17.55
CA LYS A 172 -14.36 -10.30 -16.60
C LYS A 172 -13.91 -9.80 -15.22
N SER A 173 -14.51 -8.72 -14.74
CA SER A 173 -14.17 -8.10 -13.44
C SER A 173 -14.96 -8.68 -12.25
N ARG A 174 -15.94 -9.55 -12.51
CA ARG A 174 -16.84 -10.14 -11.49
C ARG A 174 -16.34 -11.50 -10.95
N ALA A 175 -15.10 -11.87 -11.25
CA ALA A 175 -14.45 -12.95 -10.52
C ALA A 175 -14.33 -12.56 -9.04
N THR A 176 -14.37 -13.53 -8.15
CA THR A 176 -14.00 -13.37 -6.74
C THR A 176 -12.68 -14.07 -6.52
N CYS A 177 -11.67 -13.31 -6.12
CA CYS A 177 -10.31 -13.79 -5.88
C CYS A 177 -9.84 -13.35 -4.50
N VAL A 178 -9.03 -14.17 -3.84
CA VAL A 178 -8.59 -13.96 -2.46
C VAL A 178 -7.14 -13.50 -2.44
N ASN A 179 -6.80 -12.58 -1.55
CA ASN A 179 -5.42 -12.18 -1.32
C ASN A 179 -4.60 -13.38 -0.79
N PRO A 180 -3.46 -13.75 -1.43
CA PRO A 180 -2.67 -14.90 -1.01
C PRO A 180 -2.13 -14.76 0.43
N HIS A 181 -1.90 -13.54 0.92
CA HIS A 181 -1.45 -13.30 2.29
C HIS A 181 -2.45 -13.75 3.34
N ASP A 182 -3.75 -13.66 3.04
CA ASP A 182 -4.78 -14.06 3.99
C ASP A 182 -4.79 -15.58 4.19
N ILE A 183 -4.37 -16.35 3.18
CA ILE A 183 -4.54 -17.81 3.12
C ILE A 183 -3.26 -18.60 3.45
N VAL A 184 -2.19 -17.93 3.86
CA VAL A 184 -0.94 -18.60 4.27
C VAL A 184 -1.21 -19.64 5.36
N GLY A 185 -0.66 -20.84 5.18
CA GLY A 185 -0.87 -22.00 6.05
C GLY A 185 -2.20 -22.74 5.87
N ARG A 186 -3.12 -22.22 5.03
CA ARG A 186 -4.45 -22.80 4.79
C ARG A 186 -4.54 -23.50 3.43
N SER A 187 -5.50 -24.41 3.30
CA SER A 187 -5.78 -25.06 2.01
C SER A 187 -6.26 -24.03 0.98
N ILE A 188 -5.78 -24.14 -0.26
CA ILE A 188 -6.16 -23.21 -1.33
C ILE A 188 -7.55 -23.48 -1.91
N ASN A 189 -8.14 -24.65 -1.66
CA ASN A 189 -9.32 -25.14 -2.39
C ASN A 189 -10.52 -24.19 -2.37
N GLU A 190 -10.84 -23.66 -1.19
CA GLU A 190 -11.97 -22.73 -0.98
C GLU A 190 -11.63 -21.29 -1.41
N HIS A 191 -10.37 -21.01 -1.75
CA HIS A 191 -9.85 -19.68 -2.02
C HIS A 191 -9.45 -19.46 -3.50
N LEU A 192 -9.49 -20.52 -4.32
CA LEU A 192 -9.29 -20.41 -5.76
C LEU A 192 -10.37 -19.53 -6.41
N PRO A 193 -10.08 -18.81 -7.51
CA PRO A 193 -11.01 -17.87 -8.14
C PRO A 193 -12.41 -18.46 -8.37
N THR A 194 -13.47 -17.73 -8.05
CA THR A 194 -14.86 -18.17 -8.33
C THR A 194 -15.61 -17.09 -9.11
N GLY A 195 -16.82 -17.41 -9.59
CA GLY A 195 -17.63 -16.46 -10.36
C GLY A 195 -17.22 -16.37 -11.84
N ASP A 196 -17.56 -15.25 -12.48
CA ASP A 196 -17.39 -15.05 -13.92
C ASP A 196 -15.91 -14.99 -14.33
N GLY A 197 -15.53 -15.72 -15.38
CA GLY A 197 -14.15 -15.84 -15.85
C GLY A 197 -13.21 -16.69 -14.98
N SER A 198 -13.72 -17.30 -13.90
CA SER A 198 -12.87 -18.08 -12.99
C SER A 198 -12.24 -19.33 -13.61
N ASP A 199 -12.84 -19.91 -14.64
CA ASP A 199 -12.29 -21.06 -15.36
C ASP A 199 -11.00 -20.70 -16.12
N ILE A 200 -10.96 -19.52 -16.74
CA ILE A 200 -9.77 -18.97 -17.40
C ILE A 200 -8.69 -18.68 -16.36
N LEU A 201 -9.04 -17.99 -15.27
CA LEU A 201 -8.09 -17.66 -14.20
C LEU A 201 -7.47 -18.93 -13.58
N ARG A 202 -8.28 -19.96 -13.29
CA ARG A 202 -7.80 -21.24 -12.75
C ARG A 202 -6.88 -21.96 -13.74
N LYS A 203 -7.23 -21.97 -15.03
CA LYS A 203 -6.37 -22.56 -16.08
C LYS A 203 -5.02 -21.85 -16.16
N LEU A 204 -4.99 -20.51 -16.09
CA LEU A 204 -3.73 -19.75 -16.08
C LEU A 204 -2.90 -20.05 -14.84
N MET A 205 -3.52 -20.12 -13.66
CA MET A 205 -2.83 -20.47 -12.43
C MET A 205 -2.26 -21.90 -12.49
N GLU A 206 -3.04 -22.89 -12.95
CA GLU A 206 -2.58 -24.27 -13.14
C GLU A 206 -1.46 -24.37 -14.19
N ALA A 207 -1.55 -23.64 -15.30
CA ALA A 207 -0.52 -23.61 -16.33
C ALA A 207 0.77 -22.97 -15.82
N SER A 208 0.67 -21.88 -15.04
CA SER A 208 1.83 -21.25 -14.40
C SER A 208 2.56 -22.20 -13.46
N LEU A 209 1.82 -23.07 -12.75
CA LEU A 209 2.43 -24.11 -11.92
C LEU A 209 3.30 -25.05 -12.74
N ILE A 210 2.81 -25.48 -13.90
CA ILE A 210 3.55 -26.40 -14.78
C ILE A 210 4.80 -25.72 -15.34
N ILE A 211 4.68 -24.48 -15.81
CA ILE A 211 5.78 -23.70 -16.41
C ILE A 211 6.90 -23.44 -15.40
N LEU A 212 6.52 -22.99 -14.20
CA LEU A 212 7.47 -22.47 -13.23
C LEU A 212 8.13 -23.57 -12.40
N ARG A 213 7.48 -24.73 -12.23
CA ARG A 213 7.95 -25.80 -11.33
C ARG A 213 9.39 -26.24 -11.63
N ASP A 214 9.69 -26.48 -12.90
CA ASP A 214 10.96 -27.04 -13.37
C ASP A 214 11.84 -25.95 -14.02
N HIS A 215 11.58 -24.67 -13.71
CA HIS A 215 12.37 -23.55 -14.22
C HIS A 215 13.73 -23.47 -13.50
N PRO A 216 14.86 -23.24 -14.21
CA PRO A 216 16.21 -23.21 -13.63
C PRO A 216 16.37 -22.29 -12.41
N VAL A 217 15.72 -21.13 -12.42
CA VAL A 217 15.68 -20.21 -11.26
C VAL A 217 15.14 -20.92 -10.01
N ASN A 218 14.06 -21.70 -10.12
CA ASN A 218 13.50 -22.41 -8.99
C ASN A 218 14.39 -23.58 -8.53
N ASP A 219 15.19 -24.17 -9.42
CA ASP A 219 16.19 -25.17 -9.03
C ASP A 219 17.32 -24.54 -8.22
N GLN A 220 17.86 -23.40 -8.68
CA GLN A 220 18.88 -22.63 -7.96
C GLN A 220 18.38 -22.18 -6.59
N ARG A 221 17.13 -21.70 -6.51
CA ARG A 221 16.50 -21.32 -5.22
C ARG A 221 16.43 -22.49 -4.26
N ARG A 222 16.04 -23.69 -4.73
CA ARG A 222 16.00 -24.91 -3.90
C ARG A 222 17.40 -25.32 -3.43
N GLU A 223 18.40 -25.27 -4.31
CA GLU A 223 19.81 -25.56 -3.97
C GLU A 223 20.34 -24.60 -2.90
N ALA A 224 19.91 -23.33 -2.95
CA ALA A 224 20.22 -22.31 -1.95
C ALA A 224 19.35 -22.39 -0.67
N GLY A 225 18.44 -23.37 -0.55
CA GLY A 225 17.53 -23.49 0.59
C GLY A 225 16.45 -22.41 0.67
N GLN A 226 16.24 -21.66 -0.43
CA GLN A 226 15.20 -20.65 -0.55
C GLN A 226 13.87 -21.27 -1.03
N LYS A 227 12.76 -20.56 -0.77
CA LYS A 227 11.45 -21.01 -1.22
C LYS A 227 11.28 -20.81 -2.73
N PRO A 228 10.77 -21.80 -3.49
CA PRO A 228 10.54 -21.66 -4.92
C PRO A 228 9.29 -20.82 -5.23
N ALA A 229 9.39 -19.96 -6.24
CA ALA A 229 8.31 -19.17 -6.84
C ALA A 229 7.66 -19.97 -7.99
N HIS A 230 6.84 -20.96 -7.65
CA HIS A 230 6.42 -21.98 -8.62
C HIS A 230 4.93 -21.94 -8.97
N CYS A 231 4.20 -20.89 -8.58
CA CYS A 231 2.83 -20.68 -9.02
C CYS A 231 2.51 -19.18 -9.02
N LEU A 232 1.73 -18.75 -10.01
CA LEU A 232 1.11 -17.43 -10.01
C LEU A 232 -0.24 -17.48 -9.31
N TRP A 233 -0.53 -16.45 -8.51
CA TRP A 233 -1.79 -16.29 -7.81
C TRP A 233 -2.46 -14.99 -8.26
N LEU A 234 -3.64 -15.12 -8.88
CA LEU A 234 -4.36 -13.99 -9.48
C LEU A 234 -5.42 -13.44 -8.50
N TRP A 235 -5.35 -12.14 -8.21
CA TRP A 235 -6.24 -11.47 -7.25
C TRP A 235 -6.29 -9.95 -7.43
N GLY A 236 -7.03 -9.24 -6.57
CA GLY A 236 -7.01 -7.77 -6.54
C GLY A 236 -7.51 -7.10 -7.82
N GLN A 237 -8.36 -7.80 -8.54
CA GLN A 237 -8.78 -7.47 -9.90
C GLN A 237 -9.64 -6.22 -9.98
N GLY A 238 -9.52 -5.50 -11.08
CA GLY A 238 -10.31 -4.29 -11.32
C GLY A 238 -10.22 -3.78 -12.73
N ARG A 239 -11.07 -2.80 -13.06
CA ARG A 239 -10.99 -2.02 -14.30
C ARG A 239 -10.25 -0.71 -14.06
N ALA A 240 -9.78 -0.10 -15.16
CA ALA A 240 -9.18 1.23 -15.12
C ALA A 240 -10.07 2.22 -14.34
N PRO A 241 -9.54 2.86 -13.28
CA PRO A 241 -10.32 3.77 -12.45
C PRO A 241 -10.62 5.07 -13.21
N ARG A 242 -11.80 5.67 -12.96
CA ARG A 242 -12.16 6.99 -13.49
C ARG A 242 -12.28 7.97 -12.34
N LEU A 243 -11.13 8.49 -11.91
CA LEU A 243 -11.10 9.54 -10.89
C LEU A 243 -11.25 10.90 -11.58
N PRO A 244 -12.16 11.77 -11.11
CA PRO A 244 -12.15 13.17 -11.50
C PRO A 244 -10.79 13.79 -11.20
N ASN A 245 -10.19 14.51 -12.14
CA ASN A 245 -8.87 15.08 -11.99
C ASN A 245 -8.83 16.09 -10.82
N LEU A 246 -8.01 15.80 -9.80
CA LEU A 246 -7.86 16.62 -8.60
C LEU A 246 -7.22 17.97 -8.92
N ALA A 247 -6.20 17.95 -9.78
CA ALA A 247 -5.46 19.13 -10.21
C ALA A 247 -6.37 20.12 -10.93
N GLU A 248 -7.25 19.63 -11.81
CA GLU A 248 -8.26 20.45 -12.48
C GLU A 248 -9.32 20.97 -11.49
N ARG A 249 -9.84 20.11 -10.61
CA ARG A 249 -10.90 20.46 -9.66
C ARG A 249 -10.49 21.56 -8.68
N HIS A 250 -9.23 21.57 -8.25
CA HIS A 250 -8.71 22.54 -7.29
C HIS A 250 -7.78 23.59 -7.92
N GLN A 251 -7.59 23.56 -9.25
CA GLN A 251 -6.68 24.45 -9.98
C GLN A 251 -5.27 24.48 -9.38
N ILE A 252 -4.73 23.29 -9.07
CA ILE A 252 -3.40 23.12 -8.48
C ILE A 252 -2.57 22.18 -9.32
N THR A 253 -1.25 22.34 -9.23
CA THR A 253 -0.30 21.30 -9.66
C THR A 253 0.17 20.51 -8.45
N GLY A 254 0.41 19.21 -8.59
CA GLY A 254 0.93 18.43 -7.49
C GLY A 254 1.67 17.17 -7.87
N THR A 255 2.50 16.70 -6.94
CA THR A 255 3.34 15.52 -7.11
C THR A 255 3.23 14.62 -5.88
N ILE A 256 3.25 13.29 -6.10
CA ILE A 256 3.43 12.31 -5.03
C ILE A 256 4.89 11.86 -4.91
N VAL A 257 5.35 11.75 -3.67
CA VAL A 257 6.63 11.19 -3.25
C VAL A 257 6.33 9.88 -2.51
N SER A 258 6.55 8.75 -3.17
CA SER A 258 6.30 7.41 -2.64
C SER A 258 7.13 6.36 -3.38
N THR A 259 7.63 5.35 -2.68
CA THR A 259 8.23 4.15 -3.28
C THR A 259 7.20 3.10 -3.73
N SER A 260 5.93 3.27 -3.34
CA SER A 260 4.86 2.29 -3.58
C SER A 260 4.15 2.55 -4.90
N ASP A 261 4.23 1.60 -5.84
CA ASP A 261 3.55 1.69 -7.15
C ASP A 261 2.03 1.86 -7.02
N LEU A 262 1.44 1.23 -6.01
CA LEU A 262 0.02 1.41 -5.70
C LEU A 262 -0.31 2.87 -5.41
N HIS A 263 0.47 3.50 -4.53
CA HIS A 263 0.20 4.88 -4.12
C HIS A 263 0.52 5.88 -5.24
N ARG A 264 1.62 5.64 -5.96
CA ARG A 264 1.98 6.40 -7.17
C ARG A 264 0.85 6.32 -8.19
N GLY A 265 0.34 5.14 -8.44
CA GLY A 265 -0.77 4.89 -9.35
C GLY A 265 -2.07 5.61 -8.99
N ILE A 266 -2.46 5.62 -7.71
CA ILE A 266 -3.63 6.37 -7.24
C ILE A 266 -3.47 7.87 -7.53
N ALA A 267 -2.29 8.43 -7.24
CA ALA A 267 -2.01 9.83 -7.48
C ALA A 267 -1.99 10.19 -8.97
N LEU A 268 -1.40 9.34 -9.83
CA LEU A 268 -1.41 9.48 -11.29
C LEU A 268 -2.84 9.46 -11.82
N CYS A 269 -3.66 8.51 -11.37
CA CYS A 269 -5.08 8.45 -11.72
C CYS A 269 -5.86 9.69 -11.24
N ALA A 270 -5.45 10.33 -10.15
CA ALA A 270 -6.02 11.57 -9.64
C ALA A 270 -5.51 12.83 -10.37
N GLY A 271 -4.62 12.69 -11.37
CA GLY A 271 -4.07 13.81 -12.14
C GLY A 271 -2.86 14.50 -11.48
N LEU A 272 -2.21 13.84 -10.53
CA LEU A 272 -0.93 14.28 -9.96
C LEU A 272 0.24 13.66 -10.73
N GLU A 273 1.42 14.27 -10.65
CA GLU A 273 2.66 13.65 -11.09
C GLU A 273 3.22 12.71 -10.01
N ALA A 274 4.10 11.78 -10.39
CA ALA A 274 4.77 10.90 -9.44
C ALA A 274 6.28 10.97 -9.65
N VAL A 275 7.03 11.07 -8.56
CA VAL A 275 8.49 10.95 -8.63
C VAL A 275 8.89 9.53 -8.99
N ASP A 276 10.12 9.40 -9.50
CA ASP A 276 10.73 8.10 -9.74
C ASP A 276 11.02 7.41 -8.38
N PRO A 277 10.47 6.20 -8.12
CA PRO A 277 10.72 5.51 -6.87
C PRO A 277 12.21 5.20 -6.65
N ALA A 278 13.01 5.06 -7.71
CA ALA A 278 14.44 4.82 -7.60
C ALA A 278 15.20 6.00 -6.97
N SER A 279 14.64 7.21 -6.98
CA SER A 279 15.23 8.37 -6.32
C SER A 279 14.95 8.42 -4.80
N LEU A 280 14.19 7.45 -4.28
CA LEU A 280 13.72 7.41 -2.89
C LEU A 280 14.25 6.20 -2.09
N THR A 281 15.07 5.37 -2.73
CA THR A 281 15.60 4.12 -2.16
C THR A 281 17.09 4.20 -1.93
N ASP A 282 17.57 3.66 -0.81
CA ASP A 282 18.99 3.39 -0.54
C ASP A 282 19.30 1.88 -0.61
N SER A 283 20.52 1.48 -0.23
CA SER A 283 20.94 0.07 -0.25
C SER A 283 20.18 -0.83 0.74
N ASP A 284 19.53 -0.26 1.76
CA ASP A 284 18.83 -0.97 2.82
C ASP A 284 17.29 -0.89 2.69
N GLY A 285 16.78 -0.08 1.75
CA GLY A 285 15.36 0.02 1.41
C GLY A 285 14.87 1.47 1.31
N THR A 286 13.77 1.77 2.01
CA THR A 286 13.11 3.09 1.99
C THR A 286 13.93 4.10 2.81
N ASP A 287 14.48 5.13 2.16
CA ASP A 287 15.16 6.22 2.85
C ASP A 287 14.21 7.38 3.14
N PHE A 288 13.82 7.54 4.41
CA PHE A 288 13.00 8.68 4.85
C PHE A 288 13.66 10.03 4.58
N LEU A 289 15.00 10.14 4.60
CA LEU A 289 15.67 11.39 4.30
C LEU A 289 15.47 11.79 2.84
N SER A 290 15.63 10.84 1.91
CA SER A 290 15.36 11.05 0.49
C SER A 290 13.92 11.46 0.22
N HIS A 291 12.94 10.97 1.00
CA HIS A 291 11.55 11.45 0.93
C HIS A 291 11.45 12.92 1.30
N GLY A 292 12.03 13.34 2.43
CA GLY A 292 12.01 14.73 2.88
C GLY A 292 12.68 15.69 1.90
N VAL A 293 13.87 15.33 1.41
CA VAL A 293 14.64 16.16 0.44
C VAL A 293 13.91 16.26 -0.89
N THR A 294 13.41 15.14 -1.43
CA THR A 294 12.67 15.13 -2.70
C THR A 294 11.39 15.94 -2.60
N ALA A 295 10.63 15.79 -1.50
CA ALA A 295 9.41 16.54 -1.26
C ALA A 295 9.65 18.06 -1.26
N LEU A 296 10.73 18.53 -0.63
CA LEU A 296 11.10 19.95 -0.66
C LEU A 296 11.47 20.43 -2.06
N GLY A 297 12.18 19.62 -2.84
CA GLY A 297 12.51 19.92 -4.23
C GLY A 297 11.26 20.07 -5.10
N GLU A 298 10.26 19.19 -4.92
CA GLU A 298 8.99 19.26 -5.64
C GLU A 298 8.10 20.41 -5.15
N LEU A 299 8.12 20.76 -3.86
CA LEU A 299 7.39 21.92 -3.32
C LEU A 299 7.86 23.24 -3.92
N ALA A 300 9.10 23.33 -4.38
CA ALA A 300 9.59 24.51 -5.10
C ALA A 300 8.90 24.67 -6.47
N LYS A 301 8.48 23.57 -7.10
CA LYS A 301 7.93 23.52 -8.46
C LYS A 301 6.41 23.42 -8.52
N LYS A 302 5.79 22.81 -7.50
CA LYS A 302 4.37 22.44 -7.46
C LYS A 302 3.63 23.12 -6.32
N ASP A 303 2.31 23.12 -6.37
CA ASP A 303 1.46 23.69 -5.32
C ASP A 303 1.20 22.68 -4.19
N LEU A 304 1.02 21.41 -4.54
CA LEU A 304 0.77 20.29 -3.62
C LEU A 304 1.90 19.26 -3.70
N VAL A 305 2.39 18.81 -2.54
CA VAL A 305 3.19 17.58 -2.46
C VAL A 305 2.54 16.60 -1.48
N TYR A 306 2.28 15.39 -1.96
CA TYR A 306 1.84 14.26 -1.15
C TYR A 306 3.05 13.39 -0.85
N VAL A 307 3.41 13.21 0.42
CA VAL A 307 4.47 12.29 0.84
C VAL A 307 3.82 11.09 1.50
N HIS A 308 4.04 9.90 0.94
CA HIS A 308 3.65 8.63 1.52
C HIS A 308 4.89 7.92 2.07
N ALA A 309 4.82 7.51 3.33
CA ALA A 309 5.87 6.79 4.02
C ALA A 309 5.22 5.62 4.78
N GLU A 310 5.65 4.39 4.51
CA GLU A 310 5.09 3.19 5.15
C GLU A 310 6.04 2.61 6.19
N VAL A 311 5.47 2.08 7.27
CA VAL A 311 6.23 1.23 8.20
C VAL A 311 6.65 -0.05 7.46
N PRO A 312 7.94 -0.42 7.45
CA PRO A 312 8.40 -1.63 6.79
C PRO A 312 7.60 -2.86 7.24
N PRO A 313 7.17 -3.77 6.33
CA PRO A 313 6.31 -4.90 6.70
C PRO A 313 6.84 -5.77 7.84
N GLN A 314 8.16 -5.94 7.94
CA GLN A 314 8.81 -6.72 8.99
C GLN A 314 8.62 -6.08 10.38
N VAL A 315 8.59 -4.74 10.43
CA VAL A 315 8.36 -3.97 11.65
C VAL A 315 6.86 -3.86 11.94
N ALA A 316 6.04 -3.68 10.91
CA ALA A 316 4.58 -3.56 11.05
C ALA A 316 3.94 -4.84 11.61
N LEU A 317 4.42 -6.02 11.17
CA LEU A 317 3.93 -7.33 11.62
C LEU A 317 4.72 -7.89 12.82
N GLY A 318 5.86 -7.28 13.14
CA GLY A 318 6.76 -7.74 14.19
C GLY A 318 6.31 -7.35 15.60
N THR A 319 6.85 -8.07 16.59
CA THR A 319 6.64 -7.75 18.01
C THR A 319 7.69 -6.80 18.58
N ASP A 320 8.71 -6.40 17.80
CA ASP A 320 9.76 -5.50 18.26
C ASP A 320 9.29 -4.03 18.32
N SER A 321 8.88 -3.61 19.52
CA SER A 321 8.51 -2.22 19.75
C SER A 321 9.66 -1.24 19.55
N LYS A 322 10.93 -1.62 19.81
CA LYS A 322 12.05 -0.70 19.62
C LYS A 322 12.25 -0.37 18.15
N ALA A 323 12.17 -1.39 17.29
CA ALA A 323 12.21 -1.19 15.84
C ALA A 323 11.04 -0.29 15.38
N ARG A 324 9.85 -0.50 15.94
CA ARG A 324 8.67 0.33 15.64
C ARG A 324 8.85 1.79 16.06
N LEU A 325 9.28 2.05 17.29
CA LEU A 325 9.55 3.42 17.77
C LEU A 325 10.60 4.11 16.91
N LYS A 326 11.68 3.41 16.54
CA LYS A 326 12.73 3.94 15.68
C LYS A 326 12.16 4.42 14.34
N VAL A 327 11.29 3.64 13.69
CA VAL A 327 10.67 4.04 12.41
C VAL A 327 9.85 5.33 12.55
N LEU A 328 9.07 5.46 13.63
CA LEU A 328 8.27 6.66 13.92
C LEU A 328 9.16 7.89 14.16
N GLU A 329 10.21 7.74 14.97
CA GLU A 329 11.18 8.80 15.27
C GLU A 329 11.96 9.22 14.01
N GLU A 330 12.32 8.27 13.15
CA GLU A 330 12.97 8.56 11.88
C GLU A 330 12.03 9.27 10.90
N PHE A 331 10.76 8.89 10.83
CA PHE A 331 9.77 9.62 10.02
C PHE A 331 9.62 11.07 10.50
N ASP A 332 9.49 11.29 11.81
CA ASP A 332 9.39 12.62 12.40
C ASP A 332 10.64 13.47 12.09
N GLN A 333 11.84 12.91 12.31
CA GLN A 333 13.09 13.66 12.16
C GLN A 333 13.57 13.82 10.73
N LYS A 334 13.31 12.86 9.84
CA LYS A 334 13.84 12.84 8.47
C LYS A 334 12.83 13.26 7.41
N VAL A 335 11.52 13.17 7.70
CA VAL A 335 10.45 13.62 6.80
C VAL A 335 9.78 14.87 7.34
N VAL A 336 9.15 14.78 8.52
CA VAL A 336 8.28 15.86 9.04
C VAL A 336 9.08 17.12 9.35
N GLY A 337 10.18 16.99 10.11
CA GLY A 337 11.05 18.11 10.49
C GLY A 337 11.61 18.89 9.30
N PRO A 338 12.33 18.24 8.36
CA PRO A 338 12.89 18.90 7.19
C PRO A 338 11.84 19.59 6.33
N ILE A 339 10.67 18.96 6.14
CA ILE A 339 9.57 19.56 5.37
C ILE A 339 9.04 20.80 6.07
N LEU A 340 8.81 20.77 7.38
CA LEU A 340 8.36 21.94 8.14
C LEU A 340 9.38 23.09 8.09
N ASP A 341 10.66 22.79 8.28
CA ASP A 341 11.74 23.78 8.22
C ASP A 341 11.89 24.41 6.83
N GLY A 342 11.69 23.62 5.78
CA GLY A 342 11.67 24.12 4.41
C GLY A 342 10.42 24.95 4.10
N LEU A 343 9.24 24.52 4.54
CA LEU A 343 7.98 25.24 4.35
C LEU A 343 8.01 26.63 4.99
N HIS A 344 8.61 26.78 6.18
CA HIS A 344 8.81 28.09 6.81
C HIS A 344 9.56 29.08 5.91
N LYS A 345 10.43 28.59 5.02
CA LYS A 345 11.21 29.41 4.08
C LYS A 345 10.45 29.71 2.78
N LEU A 346 9.45 28.90 2.43
CA LEU A 346 8.66 29.02 1.19
C LEU A 346 7.41 29.90 1.32
N GLY A 347 7.11 30.43 2.51
CA GLY A 347 6.03 31.36 2.76
C GLY A 347 4.78 30.71 3.34
N ALA A 348 3.58 31.12 2.91
CA ALA A 348 2.33 30.60 3.45
C ALA A 348 2.05 29.16 2.98
N TYR A 349 1.73 28.27 3.92
CA TYR A 349 1.43 26.87 3.64
C TYR A 349 0.35 26.28 4.55
N ARG A 350 -0.24 25.17 4.08
CA ARG A 350 -1.06 24.27 4.88
C ARG A 350 -0.53 22.85 4.79
N LEU A 351 -0.62 22.13 5.90
CA LEU A 351 -0.12 20.78 6.04
C LEU A 351 -1.20 19.90 6.65
N LEU A 352 -1.47 18.77 6.02
CA LEU A 352 -2.24 17.67 6.56
C LEU A 352 -1.27 16.54 6.88
N LEU A 353 -1.07 16.24 8.16
CA LEU A 353 -0.39 15.02 8.60
C LEU A 353 -1.45 14.01 8.99
N ILE A 354 -1.35 12.77 8.49
CA ILE A 354 -2.27 11.69 8.79
C ILE A 354 -1.51 10.38 8.96
N CYS A 355 -1.79 9.65 10.04
CA CYS A 355 -1.26 8.31 10.30
C CYS A 355 -2.41 7.33 10.49
N ASP A 356 -2.41 6.25 9.71
CA ASP A 356 -3.40 5.18 9.80
C ASP A 356 -2.81 3.90 10.41
N HIS A 357 -3.68 2.96 10.72
CA HIS A 357 -3.29 1.63 11.19
C HIS A 357 -2.75 0.78 10.05
N ALA A 358 -1.86 -0.16 10.36
CA ALA A 358 -1.36 -1.08 9.35
C ALA A 358 -2.52 -1.91 8.78
N ALA A 359 -2.53 -2.13 7.46
CA ALA A 359 -3.58 -2.92 6.80
C ALA A 359 -3.73 -4.33 7.38
N ALA A 360 -2.67 -4.88 7.99
CA ALA A 360 -2.66 -6.19 8.64
C ALA A 360 -3.26 -6.22 10.06
N ALA A 361 -3.60 -5.07 10.67
CA ALA A 361 -4.06 -4.97 12.05
C ALA A 361 -5.50 -5.50 12.29
N GLY A 362 -6.09 -6.23 11.33
CA GLY A 362 -7.36 -6.92 11.49
C GLY A 362 -8.53 -5.95 11.70
N ILE A 363 -9.06 -5.41 10.61
CA ILE A 363 -10.21 -4.51 10.68
C ILE A 363 -11.47 -5.33 10.98
N ARG A 364 -12.23 -4.93 11.99
CA ARG A 364 -13.55 -5.51 12.26
C ARG A 364 -14.54 -5.04 11.18
N PRO A 365 -15.26 -5.95 10.50
CA PRO A 365 -16.29 -5.56 9.55
C PRO A 365 -17.29 -4.58 10.18
N GLY A 366 -17.57 -3.47 9.49
CA GLY A 366 -18.56 -2.46 9.90
C GLY A 366 -18.03 -1.34 10.82
N VAL A 367 -16.78 -1.40 11.29
CA VAL A 367 -16.13 -0.28 11.98
C VAL A 367 -15.14 0.35 11.00
N GLY A 368 -15.43 1.57 10.51
CA GLY A 368 -14.52 2.28 9.61
C GLY A 368 -13.14 2.46 10.25
N GLN A 369 -12.08 2.28 9.47
CA GLN A 369 -10.71 2.45 9.96
C GLN A 369 -10.54 3.89 10.42
N GLN A 370 -9.96 4.07 11.61
CA GLN A 370 -9.62 5.38 12.13
C GLN A 370 -8.14 5.67 11.91
N ALA A 371 -7.88 6.92 11.53
CA ALA A 371 -6.56 7.49 11.38
C ALA A 371 -6.47 8.76 12.24
N VAL A 372 -5.30 8.99 12.83
CA VAL A 372 -5.01 10.24 13.54
C VAL A 372 -4.60 11.26 12.50
N TYR A 373 -5.17 12.47 12.54
CA TYR A 373 -4.75 13.54 11.64
C TYR A 373 -4.53 14.84 12.38
N THR A 374 -3.67 15.69 11.82
CA THR A 374 -3.63 17.10 12.15
C THR A 374 -3.60 17.98 10.91
N LEU A 375 -4.41 19.04 10.92
CA LEU A 375 -4.41 20.09 9.92
C LEU A 375 -3.76 21.34 10.50
N TYR A 376 -2.63 21.73 9.93
CA TYR A 376 -1.81 22.84 10.38
C TYR A 376 -1.69 23.91 9.30
N GLU A 377 -1.78 25.19 9.69
CA GLU A 377 -1.61 26.34 8.80
C GLU A 377 -0.47 27.19 9.35
N GLY A 378 0.62 27.29 8.60
CA GLY A 378 1.90 27.84 9.10
C GLY A 378 1.84 29.30 9.56
N ALA A 379 0.92 30.09 9.00
CA ALA A 379 0.72 31.49 9.36
C ALA A 379 -0.28 31.69 10.53
N SER A 380 -0.91 30.63 11.01
CA SER A 380 -1.99 30.72 11.99
C SER A 380 -1.45 30.90 13.42
N GLN A 381 -1.63 32.09 13.99
CA GLN A 381 -1.49 32.34 15.44
C GLN A 381 -2.74 31.87 16.19
N LYS A 382 -3.09 30.58 16.09
CA LYS A 382 -4.12 30.02 16.97
C LYS A 382 -3.60 29.99 18.41
N GLU A 383 -4.49 30.20 19.38
CA GLU A 383 -4.16 29.95 20.78
C GLU A 383 -3.62 28.53 20.91
N LYS A 384 -2.50 28.40 21.62
CA LYS A 384 -1.91 27.09 21.91
C LYS A 384 -2.97 26.23 22.57
N ALA A 385 -3.24 25.06 22.00
CA ALA A 385 -4.08 24.08 22.66
C ALA A 385 -3.47 23.68 24.02
N GLY A 386 -4.23 23.01 24.88
CA GLY A 386 -3.65 22.33 26.04
C GLY A 386 -2.48 21.41 25.64
N LYS A 387 -1.63 21.04 26.61
CA LYS A 387 -0.50 20.13 26.37
C LYS A 387 -1.01 18.80 25.78
N ARG A 388 -0.75 18.58 24.49
CA ARG A 388 -1.14 17.39 23.70
C ARG A 388 -0.09 17.12 22.63
N GLY A 389 0.11 15.86 22.29
CA GLY A 389 0.95 15.38 21.20
C GLY A 389 0.15 14.85 20.02
N PHE A 390 0.84 14.32 19.01
CA PHE A 390 0.22 13.63 17.88
C PHE A 390 0.05 12.14 18.23
N SER A 391 -1.10 11.79 18.82
CA SER A 391 -1.41 10.40 19.17
C SER A 391 -2.91 10.09 19.08
N GLU A 392 -3.23 8.80 19.03
CA GLU A 392 -4.61 8.27 19.04
C GLU A 392 -5.36 8.79 20.26
N VAL A 393 -4.76 8.67 21.45
CA VAL A 393 -5.37 9.05 22.73
C VAL A 393 -5.64 10.55 22.80
N ASP A 394 -4.70 11.39 22.37
CA ASP A 394 -4.90 12.84 22.38
C ASP A 394 -5.93 13.28 21.33
N ALA A 395 -6.03 12.56 20.20
CA ALA A 395 -7.06 12.80 19.19
C ALA A 395 -8.45 12.35 19.65
N GLU A 396 -8.56 11.22 20.37
CA GLU A 396 -9.80 10.73 20.99
C GLU A 396 -10.31 11.68 22.08
N ALA A 397 -9.40 12.29 22.85
CA ALA A 397 -9.74 13.27 23.87
C ALA A 397 -10.39 14.54 23.30
N ILE A 398 -10.22 14.82 22.00
CA ILE A 398 -10.88 15.91 21.30
C ILE A 398 -12.31 15.46 20.99
N GLN A 399 -13.25 15.85 21.85
CA GLN A 399 -14.70 15.53 21.78
C GLN A 399 -15.44 16.12 20.56
N ALA A 400 -14.75 16.32 19.43
CA ALA A 400 -15.31 16.83 18.17
C ALA A 400 -15.86 15.72 17.25
N GLY A 401 -15.68 14.45 17.63
CA GLY A 401 -16.06 13.28 16.82
C GLY A 401 -15.13 13.04 15.63
N ALA A 402 -15.15 11.82 15.09
CA ALA A 402 -14.35 11.48 13.92
C ALA A 402 -14.92 12.13 12.65
N ARG A 403 -14.04 12.71 11.83
CA ARG A 403 -14.41 13.29 10.52
C ARG A 403 -14.26 12.26 9.42
N GLU A 404 -15.06 12.32 8.36
CA GLU A 404 -14.74 11.52 7.16
C GLU A 404 -13.45 12.01 6.50
N ALA A 405 -12.54 11.08 6.21
CA ALA A 405 -11.27 11.38 5.54
C ALA A 405 -11.48 12.09 4.18
N THR A 406 -12.54 11.75 3.44
CA THR A 406 -12.94 12.38 2.16
C THR A 406 -13.19 13.88 2.25
N LYS A 407 -13.45 14.40 3.44
CA LYS A 407 -13.70 15.83 3.68
C LYS A 407 -12.43 16.61 4.03
N LEU A 408 -11.31 15.95 4.30
CA LEU A 408 -10.07 16.62 4.72
C LEU A 408 -9.44 17.41 3.58
N ILE A 409 -9.46 16.89 2.35
CA ILE A 409 -8.85 17.56 1.19
C ILE A 409 -9.46 18.94 0.92
N ALA A 410 -10.78 19.07 1.08
CA ALA A 410 -11.51 20.33 0.88
C ALA A 410 -11.20 21.40 1.95
N ARG A 411 -10.55 21.00 3.04
CA ARG A 411 -10.08 21.91 4.10
C ARG A 411 -8.61 22.28 3.91
N LEU A 412 -7.83 21.37 3.33
CA LEU A 412 -6.45 21.60 2.98
C LEU A 412 -6.35 22.56 1.78
N LEU A 413 -6.99 22.19 0.68
CA LEU A 413 -6.92 22.87 -0.61
C LEU A 413 -7.89 24.06 -0.69
N PRO A 414 -7.65 25.02 -1.60
CA PRO A 414 -8.59 26.10 -1.83
C PRO A 414 -9.91 25.54 -2.39
N ARG A 415 -11.00 26.26 -2.13
CA ARG A 415 -12.25 26.02 -2.85
C ARG A 415 -12.05 26.55 -4.27
N GLY A 416 -12.07 25.65 -5.25
CA GLY A 416 -12.09 26.00 -6.67
C GLY A 416 -13.38 26.71 -7.07
#